data_AF-A0A9X1TZC3-F1
#
_entry.id   AF-A0A9X1TZC3-F1
#
_cell.length_a   1.000
_cell.length_b   1.000
_cell.length_c   1.000
_cell.angle_alpha   90.00
_cell.angle_beta   90.00
_cell.angle_gamma   90.00
#
_symmetry.space_group_name_H-M   'P 1'
#
loop_
_entity.id
_entity.type
_entity.pdbx_description
1 polymer ?
#
loop_
_entity_poly.entity_id
_entity_poly.type
_entity_poly.pdbx_seq_one_letter_code
_entity_poly.pdbx_strand_id
1 'polypeptide(L)'
;MLARLSRGPASVSELARPLPMSLPAVMQHLKALEGSGLIKTEKKGRIRTARLQGNAIAEAERWLTDRRTEWEAQADRLENFLATYNGDDR
;
A
#
# COMPACT_ATOMS: atom_id res chain seq x y z
N MET A 1 -1.33 -3.27 11.06
CA MET A 1 -2.17 -2.07 11.31
C MET A 1 -3.05 -1.70 10.12
N LEU A 2 -2.50 -1.51 8.92
CA LEU A 2 -3.27 -1.10 7.73
C LEU A 2 -4.43 -2.07 7.41
N ALA A 3 -4.20 -3.38 7.46
CA ALA A 3 -5.26 -4.39 7.28
C ALA A 3 -6.40 -4.32 8.30
N ARG A 4 -6.16 -3.73 9.49
CA ARG A 4 -7.23 -3.44 10.46
C ARG A 4 -7.96 -2.15 10.11
N LEU A 5 -7.22 -1.13 9.67
CA LEU A 5 -7.77 0.17 9.27
C LEU A 5 -8.56 0.12 7.95
N SER A 6 -8.28 -0.85 7.08
CA SER A 6 -9.08 -1.11 5.87
C SER A 6 -10.52 -1.54 6.20
N ARG A 7 -10.74 -2.14 7.38
CA ARG A 7 -12.07 -2.48 7.88
C ARG A 7 -12.81 -1.31 8.54
N GLY A 8 -12.15 -0.14 8.64
CA GLY A 8 -12.70 1.07 9.23
C GLY A 8 -11.80 1.71 10.30
N PRO A 9 -12.12 2.95 10.73
CA PRO A 9 -11.35 3.67 11.74
C PRO A 9 -11.22 2.90 13.05
N ALA A 10 -10.13 3.12 13.78
CA ALA A 10 -9.88 2.50 15.07
C ALA A 10 -9.03 3.41 15.97
N SER A 11 -9.26 3.33 17.28
CA SER A 11 -8.41 4.00 18.25
C SER A 11 -7.02 3.37 18.34
N VAL A 12 -6.02 4.14 18.76
CA VAL A 12 -4.65 3.64 18.99
C VAL A 12 -4.65 2.44 19.94
N SER A 13 -5.45 2.49 21.00
CA SER A 13 -5.60 1.41 21.98
C SER A 13 -6.15 0.12 21.34
N GLU A 14 -7.13 0.25 20.44
CA GLU A 14 -7.68 -0.89 19.71
C GLU A 14 -6.68 -1.47 18.71
N LEU A 15 -5.87 -0.62 18.07
CA LEU A 15 -4.82 -1.04 17.15
C LEU A 15 -3.64 -1.71 17.87
N ALA A 16 -3.36 -1.31 19.11
CA ALA A 16 -2.27 -1.85 19.92
C ALA A 16 -2.58 -3.24 20.48
N ARG A 17 -3.83 -3.50 20.90
CA ARG A 17 -4.26 -4.76 21.54
C ARG A 17 -3.76 -6.06 20.87
N PRO A 18 -3.90 -6.24 19.54
CA PRO A 18 -3.52 -7.50 18.90
C PRO A 18 -2.04 -7.59 18.53
N LEU A 19 -1.23 -6.56 18.80
CA LEU A 19 0.16 -6.51 18.36
C LEU A 19 1.11 -6.83 19.52
N PRO A 20 2.11 -7.71 19.33
CA PRO A 20 3.08 -8.05 20.38
C PRO A 20 4.15 -6.96 20.50
N MET A 21 3.74 -5.71 20.74
CA MET A 21 4.64 -4.57 20.90
C MET A 21 4.07 -3.48 21.79
N SER A 22 4.95 -2.57 22.21
CA SER A 22 4.59 -1.49 23.13
C SER A 22 3.76 -0.39 22.45
N LEU A 23 3.01 0.37 23.25
CA LEU A 23 2.25 1.55 22.81
C LEU A 23 3.14 2.61 22.11
N PRO A 24 4.35 2.94 22.60
CA PRO A 24 5.27 3.82 21.89
C PRO A 24 5.66 3.30 20.50
N ALA A 25 5.89 1.99 20.34
CA ALA A 25 6.17 1.40 19.03
C ALA A 25 4.98 1.54 18.08
N VAL A 26 3.76 1.32 18.58
CA VAL A 26 2.52 1.56 17.81
C VAL A 26 2.44 3.02 17.33
N MET A 27 2.72 3.97 18.22
CA MET A 27 2.70 5.39 17.89
C MET A 27 3.77 5.75 16.85
N GLN A 28 4.96 5.14 16.90
CA GLN A 28 6.01 5.34 15.91
C GLN A 28 5.57 4.88 14.52
N HIS A 29 4.97 3.68 14.41
CA HIS A 29 4.41 3.20 13.15
C HIS A 29 3.28 4.09 12.64
N LEU A 30 2.37 4.53 13.51
CA LEU A 30 1.30 5.46 13.12
C LEU A 30 1.85 6.79 12.60
N LYS A 31 2.90 7.32 13.22
CA LYS A 31 3.56 8.55 12.75
C LYS A 31 4.22 8.36 11.38
N ALA A 32 4.88 7.23 11.15
CA ALA A 32 5.47 6.91 9.85
C ALA A 32 4.39 6.77 8.76
N LEU A 33 3.28 6.09 9.07
CA LEU A 33 2.16 5.93 8.14
C LEU A 33 1.46 7.26 7.86
N GLU A 34 1.27 8.12 8.86
CA GLU A 34 0.71 9.46 8.68
C GLU A 34 1.64 10.34 7.84
N GLY A 35 2.96 10.26 8.07
CA GLY A 35 3.97 10.96 7.26
C GLY A 35 4.01 10.51 5.80
N SER A 36 3.62 9.26 5.50
CA SER A 36 3.47 8.76 4.13
C SER A 36 2.14 9.13 3.47
N GLY A 37 1.20 9.75 4.19
CA GLY A 37 -0.13 10.07 3.68
C GLY A 37 -1.11 8.89 3.65
N LEU A 38 -0.70 7.67 4.03
CA LEU A 38 -1.55 6.46 4.02
C LEU A 38 -2.69 6.50 5.03
N ILE A 39 -2.50 7.21 6.13
CA ILE A 39 -3.50 7.34 7.19
C ILE A 39 -3.64 8.80 7.62
N LYS A 40 -4.74 9.09 8.28
CA LYS A 40 -4.92 10.32 9.05
C LYS A 40 -5.28 9.96 10.47
N THR A 41 -4.70 10.67 11.43
CA THR A 41 -5.06 10.53 12.83
C THR A 41 -5.76 11.78 13.35
N GLU A 42 -6.70 11.59 14.26
CA GLU A 42 -7.43 12.66 14.92
C GLU A 42 -7.49 12.38 16.42
N LYS A 43 -7.31 13.42 17.23
CA LYS A 43 -7.42 13.33 18.69
C LYS A 43 -8.70 14.00 19.16
N LYS A 44 -9.60 13.22 19.77
CA LYS A 44 -10.82 13.73 20.43
C LYS A 44 -10.74 13.40 21.93
N GLY A 45 -10.51 14.41 22.74
CA GLY A 45 -10.25 14.25 24.18
C GLY A 45 -9.00 13.40 24.44
N ARG A 46 -9.15 12.27 25.14
CA ARG A 46 -8.06 11.32 25.42
C ARG A 46 -7.87 10.24 24.35
N ILE A 47 -8.79 10.13 23.40
CA ILE A 47 -8.78 9.09 22.38
C ILE A 47 -8.15 9.64 21.10
N ARG A 48 -7.11 8.96 20.61
CA ARG A 48 -6.59 9.17 19.26
C ARG A 48 -7.13 8.06 18.35
N THR A 49 -7.75 8.45 17.25
CA THR A 49 -8.33 7.56 16.26
C THR A 49 -7.53 7.68 14.97
N ALA A 50 -7.19 6.55 14.36
CA ALA A 50 -6.56 6.48 13.05
C ALA A 50 -7.59 5.99 12.02
N ARG A 51 -7.51 6.53 10.81
CA ARG A 51 -8.28 6.07 9.65
C ARG A 51 -7.39 5.99 8.43
N LEU A 52 -7.67 5.01 7.57
CA LEU A 52 -7.04 4.92 6.27
C LEU A 52 -7.47 6.12 5.38
N GLN A 53 -6.54 6.63 4.58
CA GLN A 53 -6.82 7.59 3.51
C GLN A 53 -7.04 6.80 2.22
N GLY A 54 -8.29 6.76 1.73
CA GLY A 54 -8.67 5.92 0.58
C GLY A 54 -7.96 6.32 -0.72
N ASN A 55 -7.60 7.58 -0.85
CA ASN A 55 -6.81 8.13 -1.94
C ASN A 55 -5.39 7.54 -2.00
N ALA A 56 -4.74 7.28 -0.87
CA ALA A 56 -3.34 6.87 -0.83
C ALA A 56 -3.11 5.41 -1.25
N ILE A 57 -4.03 4.50 -0.89
CA ILE A 57 -3.98 3.12 -1.41
C ILE A 57 -4.29 3.10 -2.91
N ALA A 58 -5.30 3.84 -3.34
CA ALA A 58 -5.66 3.89 -4.76
C ALA A 58 -4.52 4.46 -5.62
N GLU A 59 -3.71 5.38 -5.09
CA GLU A 59 -2.54 5.92 -5.78
C GLU A 59 -1.42 4.89 -5.92
N ALA A 60 -1.14 4.11 -4.87
CA ALA A 60 -0.19 3.00 -4.93
C ALA A 60 -0.66 1.89 -5.89
N GLU A 61 -1.96 1.55 -5.88
CA GLU A 61 -2.56 0.59 -6.80
C GLU A 61 -2.45 1.04 -8.26
N ARG A 62 -2.73 2.33 -8.53
CA ARG A 62 -2.52 2.91 -9.87
C ARG A 62 -1.07 2.80 -10.31
N TRP A 63 -0.13 3.24 -9.49
CA TRP A 63 1.30 3.17 -9.81
C TRP A 63 1.80 1.74 -10.09
N LEU A 64 1.35 0.76 -9.28
CA LEU A 64 1.67 -0.65 -9.50
C LEU A 64 1.08 -1.20 -10.80
N THR A 65 -0.13 -0.78 -11.16
CA THR A 65 -0.82 -1.18 -12.39
C THR A 65 -0.12 -0.61 -13.63
N ASP A 66 0.28 0.67 -13.57
CA ASP A 66 1.00 1.33 -14.65
C ASP A 66 2.35 0.63 -14.91
N ARG A 67 3.10 0.35 -13.84
CA ARG A 67 4.36 -0.43 -13.90
C ARG A 67 4.17 -1.82 -14.50
N ARG A 68 3.09 -2.53 -14.13
CA ARG A 68 2.79 -3.86 -14.66
C ARG A 68 2.55 -3.79 -16.17
N THR A 69 1.71 -2.86 -16.61
CA THR A 69 1.40 -2.64 -18.02
C THR A 69 2.67 -2.36 -18.84
N GLU A 70 3.59 -1.57 -18.30
CA GLU A 70 4.89 -1.29 -18.95
C GLU A 70 5.76 -2.54 -19.11
N TRP A 71 5.78 -3.43 -18.11
CA TRP A 71 6.55 -4.67 -18.16
C TRP A 71 5.92 -5.70 -19.10
N GLU A 72 4.60 -5.84 -19.09
CA GLU A 72 3.86 -6.70 -20.01
C GLU A 72 4.12 -6.27 -21.47
N ALA A 73 4.03 -4.97 -21.77
CA ALA A 73 4.34 -4.45 -23.09
C ALA A 73 5.80 -4.66 -23.52
N GLN A 74 6.75 -4.74 -22.58
CA GLN A 74 8.14 -5.08 -22.88
C GLN A 74 8.30 -6.58 -23.19
N ALA A 75 7.62 -7.44 -22.43
CA ALA A 75 7.61 -8.87 -22.67
C ALA A 75 6.99 -9.21 -24.03
N ASP A 76 5.85 -8.60 -24.38
CA ASP A 76 5.18 -8.79 -25.67
C ASP A 76 6.09 -8.40 -26.85
N ARG A 77 6.87 -7.31 -26.71
CA ARG A 77 7.83 -6.90 -27.74
C ARG A 77 8.95 -7.92 -27.92
N LEU A 78 9.43 -8.51 -26.84
CA LEU A 78 10.47 -9.54 -26.89
C LEU A 78 9.93 -10.83 -27.51
N GLU A 79 8.73 -11.28 -27.13
CA GLU A 79 8.07 -12.44 -27.74
C GLU A 79 7.89 -12.26 -29.26
N ASN A 80 7.40 -11.10 -29.69
CA ASN A 80 7.22 -10.80 -31.11
C ASN A 80 8.56 -10.82 -31.88
N PHE A 81 9.63 -10.27 -31.30
CA PHE A 81 10.95 -10.30 -31.91
C PHE A 81 11.48 -11.73 -32.07
N LEU A 82 11.36 -12.56 -31.03
CA LEU A 82 11.78 -13.97 -31.08
C LEU A 82 10.95 -14.80 -32.06
N ALA A 83 9.64 -14.56 -32.14
CA ALA A 83 8.77 -15.23 -33.11
C ALA A 83 9.14 -14.88 -34.55
N THR A 84 9.54 -13.63 -34.81
CA THR A 84 9.98 -13.17 -36.13
C THR A 84 11.35 -13.76 -36.48
N TYR A 85 12.29 -13.81 -35.52
CA TYR A 85 13.62 -14.37 -35.71
C TYR A 85 13.60 -15.89 -35.96
N ASN A 86 12.81 -16.65 -35.19
CA ASN A 86 12.66 -18.10 -35.40
C ASN A 86 11.91 -18.47 -36.70
N GLY A 87 11.25 -17.51 -37.35
CA GLY A 87 10.58 -17.71 -38.63
C GLY A 87 11.48 -17.53 -39.85
N ASP A 88 12.63 -16.86 -39.69
CA ASP A 88 13.57 -16.50 -40.77
C ASP A 88 14.71 -17.52 -40.92
N ASP A 89 14.86 -18.45 -39.96
CA ASP A 89 15.86 -19.53 -39.94
C ASP A 89 15.30 -20.89 -40.42
N ARG A 90 14.29 -20.88 -41.31
CA ARG A 90 13.68 -22.07 -41.93
C ARG A 90 13.63 -22.03 -43.45
#